data_AF-A0A9D0GCC3-F1
#
_entry.id   AF-A0A9D0GCC3-F1
#
_cell.length_a   1.000
_cell.length_b   1.000
_cell.length_c   1.000
_cell.angle_alpha   90.00
_cell.angle_beta   90.00
_cell.angle_gamma   90.00
#
_symmetry.space_group_name_H-M   'P 1'
#
loop_
_entity.id
_entity.type
_entity.pdbx_description
1 polymer ?
#
loop_
_entity_poly.entity_id
_entity_poly.type
_entity_poly.pdbx_seq_one_letter_code
_entity_poly.pdbx_strand_id
1 'polypeptide(L)'
;MTQRGASKTHTRYLRLSHSDLHAIQRAFLAGDDLRRVVPWLPAKDKCTIAVETLDAMEVLRQSHRRLRDPDADFGPATDFKCVTIAERLLGAQRNLHETQTPRVRTLLEEAARSPTASPALEYEPLYRDLAEDALLRGDTIALEWLRRALAHNLSYHDGDDLAFELIDLASAYLQLDDLDLGLMILTKILRLQPENIWIHRFMATGLGPLGLRRLAREAAQRGLELIEVTGDPEDLADTFLLAQVTLHAAASQD
;
A
#
# COMPACT_ATOMS: atom_id res chain seq x y z
N MET A 1 27.48 -28.32 -6.76
CA MET A 1 27.69 -27.40 -5.62
C MET A 1 26.43 -26.60 -5.42
N THR A 2 25.77 -26.84 -4.30
CA THR A 2 24.43 -26.38 -3.95
C THR A 2 24.46 -24.86 -3.68
N GLN A 3 23.71 -24.08 -4.45
CA GLN A 3 23.41 -22.69 -4.11
C GLN A 3 22.61 -22.69 -2.80
N ARG A 4 23.29 -22.44 -1.69
CA ARG A 4 22.67 -22.21 -0.39
C ARG A 4 22.05 -20.82 -0.40
N GLY A 5 20.71 -20.83 -0.33
CA GLY A 5 19.75 -19.77 -0.05
C GLY A 5 20.26 -18.34 0.12
N ALA A 6 19.86 -17.47 -0.80
CA ALA A 6 19.67 -16.06 -0.47
C ALA A 6 18.72 -15.96 0.73
N SER A 7 19.17 -15.28 1.78
CA SER A 7 18.41 -15.01 3.01
C SER A 7 17.15 -14.21 2.65
N LYS A 8 15.98 -14.86 2.59
CA LYS A 8 14.68 -14.21 2.40
C LYS A 8 14.21 -13.57 3.71
N THR A 9 14.92 -12.56 4.16
CA THR A 9 14.58 -11.69 5.30
C THR A 9 13.92 -10.44 4.75
N HIS A 10 12.88 -10.59 3.95
CA HIS A 10 12.32 -9.48 3.18
C HIS A 10 10.82 -9.39 3.42
N THR A 11 10.42 -8.22 3.86
CA THR A 11 9.06 -7.74 3.79
C THR A 11 8.89 -6.95 2.49
N ARG A 12 7.72 -7.06 1.85
CA ARG A 12 7.37 -6.20 0.71
C ARG A 12 7.27 -4.72 1.08
N TYR A 13 7.16 -4.40 2.36
CA TYR A 13 7.12 -3.03 2.89
C TYR A 13 8.52 -2.45 3.14
N LEU A 14 9.60 -3.04 2.62
CA LEU A 14 10.97 -2.57 2.85
C LEU A 14 11.24 -1.33 1.98
N ARG A 15 11.57 -0.20 2.62
CA ARG A 15 11.91 1.07 1.95
C ARG A 15 13.27 1.07 1.25
N LEU A 16 14.16 0.17 1.66
CA LEU A 16 15.55 0.16 1.24
C LEU A 16 15.83 -0.92 0.20
N SER A 17 16.75 -0.63 -0.72
CA SER A 17 17.33 -1.67 -1.54
C SER A 17 18.07 -2.69 -0.66
N HIS A 18 18.18 -3.92 -1.16
CA HIS A 18 18.88 -4.98 -0.43
C HIS A 18 20.36 -4.65 -0.22
N SER A 19 20.98 -3.97 -1.19
CA SER A 19 22.35 -3.49 -1.11
C SER A 19 22.53 -2.44 -0.01
N ASP A 20 21.59 -1.50 0.11
CA ASP A 20 21.66 -0.43 1.11
C ASP A 20 21.49 -0.99 2.52
N LEU A 21 20.50 -1.86 2.71
CA LEU A 21 20.27 -2.53 3.99
C LEU A 21 21.50 -3.34 4.43
N HIS A 22 22.06 -4.15 3.52
CA HIS A 22 23.26 -4.93 3.83
C HIS A 22 24.47 -4.03 4.14
N ALA A 23 24.64 -2.92 3.43
CA ALA A 23 25.73 -1.98 3.68
C ALA A 23 25.60 -1.34 5.08
N ILE A 24 24.39 -0.91 5.45
CA ILE A 24 24.10 -0.33 6.77
C ILE A 24 24.38 -1.35 7.88
N GLN A 25 23.86 -2.57 7.77
CA GLN A 25 24.06 -3.62 8.77
C GLN A 25 25.54 -3.98 8.94
N ARG A 26 26.29 -4.11 7.84
CA ARG A 26 27.72 -4.44 7.88
C ARG A 26 28.51 -3.36 8.61
N ALA A 27 28.28 -2.10 8.26
CA ALA A 27 28.97 -0.97 8.87
C ALA A 27 28.62 -0.83 10.36
N PHE A 28 27.35 -1.02 10.73
CA PHE A 28 26.91 -1.00 12.13
C PHE A 28 27.62 -2.08 12.97
N LEU A 29 27.68 -3.33 12.47
CA LEU A 29 28.35 -4.43 13.16
C LEU A 29 29.87 -4.26 13.25
N ALA A 30 30.49 -3.60 12.27
CA ALA A 30 31.92 -3.28 12.27
C ALA A 30 32.28 -2.09 13.18
N GLY A 31 31.29 -1.32 13.65
CA GLY A 31 31.52 -0.05 14.36
C GLY A 31 32.02 1.08 13.45
N ASP A 32 31.73 0.99 12.14
CA ASP A 32 32.13 1.98 11.15
C ASP A 32 31.27 3.27 11.23
N ASP A 33 31.77 4.35 10.63
CA ASP A 33 31.04 5.61 10.54
C ASP A 33 29.86 5.52 9.56
N LEU A 34 28.65 5.29 10.09
CA LEU A 34 27.39 5.21 9.33
C LEU A 34 27.08 6.47 8.51
N ARG A 35 27.67 7.63 8.80
CA ARG A 35 27.48 8.84 7.97
C ARG A 35 28.01 8.65 6.56
N ARG A 36 28.96 7.74 6.34
CA ARG A 36 29.61 7.46 5.05
C ARG A 36 28.88 6.41 4.21
N VAL A 37 27.94 5.68 4.80
CA VAL A 37 27.23 4.55 4.17
C VAL A 37 25.83 5.01 3.80
N VAL A 38 25.37 4.78 2.56
CA VAL A 38 24.04 5.24 2.07
C VAL A 38 23.85 6.75 2.29
N PRO A 39 24.52 7.62 1.52
CA PRO A 39 24.69 9.04 1.85
C PRO A 39 23.40 9.86 1.94
N TRP A 40 22.35 9.43 1.23
CA TRP A 40 21.06 10.10 1.19
C TRP A 40 20.21 9.90 2.45
N LEU A 41 20.55 8.90 3.29
CA LEU A 41 19.80 8.56 4.48
C LEU A 41 20.43 9.21 5.74
N PRO A 42 19.65 9.77 6.68
CA PRO A 42 20.19 10.30 7.93
C PRO A 42 20.90 9.24 8.78
N ALA A 43 21.97 9.63 9.48
CA ALA A 43 22.74 8.69 10.32
C ALA A 43 21.92 8.11 11.48
N LYS A 44 21.01 8.90 12.06
CA LYS A 44 20.08 8.43 13.11
C LYS A 44 19.21 7.28 12.60
N ASP A 45 18.65 7.43 11.40
CA ASP A 45 17.78 6.43 10.80
C ASP A 45 18.54 5.16 10.47
N LYS A 46 19.79 5.26 10.00
CA LYS A 46 20.66 4.10 9.76
C LYS A 46 20.89 3.27 11.03
N CYS A 47 21.09 3.92 12.18
CA CYS A 47 21.20 3.22 13.46
C CYS A 47 19.91 2.46 13.77
N THR A 48 18.75 3.12 13.67
CA THR A 48 17.44 2.49 13.90
C THR A 48 17.21 1.32 12.95
N ILE A 49 17.44 1.51 11.65
CA ILE A 49 17.34 0.48 10.62
C ILE A 49 18.23 -0.71 10.98
N ALA A 50 19.50 -0.49 11.32
CA ALA A 50 20.41 -1.57 11.66
C ALA A 50 19.90 -2.38 12.87
N VAL A 51 19.49 -1.70 13.94
CA VAL A 51 18.98 -2.34 15.16
C VAL A 51 17.71 -3.14 14.88
N GLU A 52 16.69 -2.51 14.29
CA GLU A 52 15.39 -3.14 14.03
C GLU A 52 15.51 -4.33 13.06
N THR A 53 16.32 -4.19 12.01
CA THR A 53 16.46 -5.26 11.02
C THR A 53 17.29 -6.43 11.55
N LEU A 54 18.36 -6.20 12.31
CA LEU A 54 19.15 -7.27 12.93
C LEU A 54 18.35 -8.04 13.99
N ASP A 55 17.55 -7.34 14.79
CA ASP A 55 16.63 -7.93 15.76
C ASP A 55 15.56 -8.78 15.07
N ALA A 56 14.94 -8.29 13.99
CA ALA A 56 14.01 -9.06 13.19
C ALA A 56 14.66 -10.32 12.55
N MET A 57 15.91 -10.23 12.12
CA MET A 57 16.66 -11.39 11.58
C MET A 57 16.86 -12.49 12.61
N GLU A 58 17.01 -12.15 13.90
CA GLU A 58 17.10 -13.15 14.96
C GLU A 58 15.78 -13.90 15.14
N VAL A 59 14.66 -13.16 15.15
CA VAL A 59 13.33 -13.75 15.26
C VAL A 59 13.01 -14.65 14.07
N LEU A 60 13.45 -14.29 12.86
CA LEU A 60 13.26 -15.12 11.67
C LEU A 60 14.03 -16.45 11.67
N ARG A 61 14.98 -16.67 12.60
CA ARG A 61 15.63 -17.98 12.81
C ARG A 61 14.74 -18.94 13.60
N GLN A 62 13.64 -18.47 14.20
CA GLN A 62 12.73 -19.29 14.98
C GLN A 62 11.89 -20.23 14.08
N SER A 63 11.38 -21.31 14.67
CA SER A 63 10.52 -22.25 13.94
C SER A 63 9.19 -21.61 13.54
N HIS A 64 8.64 -22.03 12.40
CA HIS A 64 7.33 -21.54 11.93
C HIS A 64 6.21 -21.78 12.94
N ARG A 65 6.30 -22.87 13.72
CA ARG A 65 5.37 -23.17 14.82
C ARG A 65 5.42 -22.09 15.90
N ARG A 66 6.63 -21.65 16.28
CA ARG A 66 6.81 -20.59 17.28
C ARG A 66 6.33 -19.24 16.75
N LEU A 67 6.58 -18.91 15.48
CA LEU A 67 6.11 -17.65 14.89
C LEU A 67 4.56 -17.56 14.82
N ARG A 68 3.87 -18.69 14.69
CA ARG A 68 2.39 -18.76 14.69
C ARG A 68 1.77 -18.63 16.08
N ASP A 69 2.55 -18.87 17.13
CA ASP A 69 2.08 -18.84 18.50
C ASP A 69 1.85 -17.38 18.92
N PRO A 70 0.60 -16.98 19.26
CA PRO A 70 0.32 -15.61 19.69
C PRO A 70 0.97 -15.27 21.04
N ASP A 71 1.27 -16.29 21.87
CA ASP A 71 1.84 -16.13 23.19
C ASP A 71 3.39 -16.20 23.18
N ALA A 72 3.99 -16.40 22.00
CA ALA A 72 5.45 -16.42 21.88
C ALA A 72 6.04 -15.03 22.11
N ASP A 73 6.88 -14.93 23.14
CA ASP A 73 7.69 -13.75 23.41
C ASP A 73 8.93 -13.71 22.50
N PHE A 74 9.07 -12.59 21.77
CA PHE A 74 10.18 -12.25 20.89
C PHE A 74 10.87 -10.95 21.33
N GLY A 75 10.67 -10.53 22.58
CA GLY A 75 11.12 -9.25 23.10
C GLY A 75 10.30 -8.07 22.56
N PRO A 76 10.86 -6.85 22.61
CA PRO A 76 10.17 -5.65 22.13
C PRO A 76 9.69 -5.79 20.68
N ALA A 77 8.41 -5.49 20.45
CA ALA A 77 7.81 -5.48 19.13
C ALA A 77 8.14 -4.17 18.42
N THR A 78 9.10 -4.22 17.49
CA THR A 78 9.34 -3.13 16.53
C THR A 78 8.47 -3.36 15.29
N ASP A 79 8.10 -2.27 14.61
CA ASP A 79 7.23 -2.34 13.42
C ASP A 79 7.85 -3.26 12.36
N PHE A 80 9.16 -3.12 12.13
CA PHE A 80 9.91 -3.95 11.21
C PHE A 80 9.86 -5.44 11.59
N LYS A 81 10.00 -5.76 12.88
CA LYS A 81 9.88 -7.14 13.38
C LYS A 81 8.48 -7.68 13.13
N CYS A 82 7.43 -6.92 13.47
CA CYS A 82 6.04 -7.35 13.28
C CYS A 82 5.73 -7.66 11.82
N VAL A 83 6.04 -6.74 10.89
CA VAL A 83 5.80 -6.99 9.46
C VAL A 83 6.64 -8.14 8.91
N THR A 84 7.86 -8.31 9.41
CA THR A 84 8.75 -9.38 8.96
C THR A 84 8.26 -10.76 9.42
N ILE A 85 7.72 -10.87 10.63
CA ILE A 85 7.06 -12.10 11.10
C ILE A 85 5.80 -12.36 10.26
N ALA A 86 4.99 -11.33 10.03
CA ALA A 86 3.77 -11.44 9.22
C ALA A 86 4.08 -11.99 7.82
N GLU A 87 5.06 -11.40 7.12
CA GLU A 87 5.50 -11.83 5.79
C GLU A 87 6.07 -13.26 5.79
N ARG A 88 6.77 -13.64 6.87
CA ARG A 88 7.25 -15.02 7.01
C ARG A 88 6.10 -16.03 7.11
N LEU A 89 5.02 -15.66 7.79
CA LEU A 89 3.83 -16.49 7.96
C LEU A 89 2.96 -16.55 6.70
N LEU A 90 2.92 -15.45 5.93
CA LEU A 90 2.30 -15.36 4.61
C LEU A 90 3.03 -16.25 3.58
N GLY A 91 4.36 -16.35 3.69
CA GLY A 91 5.16 -17.17 2.80
C GLY A 91 5.17 -16.64 1.37
N ALA A 92 4.70 -17.45 0.41
CA ALA A 92 4.61 -17.04 -1.01
C ALA A 92 3.27 -16.38 -1.37
N GLN A 93 2.30 -16.38 -0.45
CA GLN A 93 0.98 -15.80 -0.67
C GLN A 93 1.07 -14.29 -0.45
N ARG A 94 0.68 -13.51 -1.47
CA ARG A 94 0.80 -12.03 -1.43
C ARG A 94 -0.47 -11.33 -0.94
N ASN A 95 -1.60 -12.04 -0.93
CA ASN A 95 -2.90 -11.46 -0.59
C ASN A 95 -3.26 -11.77 0.86
N LEU A 96 -3.49 -10.72 1.66
CA LEU A 96 -3.91 -10.84 3.07
C LEU A 96 -5.25 -11.59 3.20
N HIS A 97 -6.15 -11.38 2.23
CA HIS A 97 -7.44 -12.04 2.19
C HIS A 97 -7.36 -13.56 1.99
N GLU A 98 -6.39 -14.04 1.19
CA GLU A 98 -6.18 -15.47 0.95
C GLU A 98 -5.51 -16.19 2.12
N THR A 99 -4.89 -15.42 3.01
CA THR A 99 -4.09 -15.90 4.14
C THR A 99 -4.84 -15.64 5.44
N GLN A 100 -5.89 -16.42 5.68
CA GLN A 100 -6.69 -16.38 6.91
C GLN A 100 -5.89 -16.82 8.14
N THR A 101 -4.91 -16.02 8.56
CA THR A 101 -4.26 -16.16 9.86
C THR A 101 -4.47 -14.86 10.64
N PRO A 102 -5.39 -14.84 11.61
CA PRO A 102 -5.62 -13.69 12.49
C PRO A 102 -4.31 -13.10 13.05
N ARG A 103 -3.31 -13.95 13.30
CA ARG A 103 -1.97 -13.54 13.74
C ARG A 103 -1.25 -12.61 12.75
N VAL A 104 -1.30 -12.89 11.45
CA VAL A 104 -0.67 -12.02 10.44
C VAL A 104 -1.31 -10.64 10.47
N ARG A 105 -2.65 -10.59 10.46
CA ARG A 105 -3.37 -9.32 10.55
C ARG A 105 -3.02 -8.55 11.82
N THR A 106 -3.04 -9.20 12.98
CA THR A 106 -2.65 -8.57 14.24
C THR A 106 -1.25 -7.96 14.18
N LEU A 107 -0.26 -8.68 13.64
CA LEU A 107 1.10 -8.15 13.52
C LEU A 107 1.20 -6.95 12.58
N LEU A 108 0.51 -7.00 11.44
CA LEU A 108 0.49 -5.87 10.49
C LEU A 108 -0.23 -4.65 11.06
N GLU A 109 -1.35 -4.87 11.75
CA GLU A 109 -2.08 -3.82 12.44
C GLU A 109 -1.29 -3.21 13.60
N GLU A 110 -0.54 -4.02 14.36
CA GLU A 110 0.36 -3.54 15.42
C GLU A 110 1.44 -2.61 14.84
N ALA A 111 2.11 -3.03 13.76
CA ALA A 111 3.08 -2.19 13.06
C ALA A 111 2.42 -0.90 12.52
N ALA A 112 1.25 -1.02 11.90
CA ALA A 112 0.54 0.11 11.31
C ALA A 112 0.02 1.11 12.35
N ARG A 113 -0.28 0.68 13.58
CA ARG A 113 -0.70 1.57 14.69
C ARG A 113 0.45 2.17 15.48
N SER A 114 1.68 1.78 15.20
CA SER A 114 2.86 2.30 15.89
C SER A 114 2.85 3.83 15.95
N PRO A 115 3.15 4.41 17.13
CA PRO A 115 3.28 5.85 17.28
C PRO A 115 4.57 6.39 16.64
N THR A 116 5.51 5.51 16.30
CA THR A 116 6.82 5.86 15.76
C THR A 116 7.06 5.07 14.48
N ALA A 117 6.85 5.69 13.33
CA ALA A 117 7.08 5.04 12.05
C ALA A 117 8.55 4.60 11.91
N SER A 118 8.79 3.28 11.86
CA SER A 118 10.09 2.72 11.51
C SER A 118 10.64 3.33 10.19
N PRO A 119 11.87 3.86 10.17
CA PRO A 119 12.50 4.38 8.95
C PRO A 119 12.87 3.27 7.93
N ALA A 120 12.76 1.99 8.31
CA ALA A 120 13.02 0.86 7.43
C ALA A 120 11.80 0.48 6.57
N LEU A 121 10.60 1.01 6.87
CA LEU A 121 9.34 0.61 6.24
C LEU A 121 8.75 1.70 5.33
N GLU A 122 8.07 1.22 4.28
CA GLU A 122 7.09 1.97 3.51
C GLU A 122 5.71 1.69 4.10
N TYR A 123 5.09 2.73 4.66
CA TYR A 123 3.83 2.57 5.39
C TYR A 123 2.61 2.66 4.49
N GLU A 124 2.67 3.41 3.40
CA GLU A 124 1.54 3.59 2.48
C GLU A 124 1.07 2.27 1.86
N PRO A 125 1.95 1.37 1.36
CA PRO A 125 1.51 0.06 0.90
C PRO A 125 0.94 -0.81 2.03
N LEU A 126 1.50 -0.72 3.25
CA LEU A 126 0.98 -1.45 4.42
C LEU A 126 -0.45 -0.99 4.76
N TYR A 127 -0.70 0.33 4.80
CA TYR A 127 -2.01 0.87 5.05
C TYR A 127 -3.01 0.51 3.95
N ARG A 128 -2.58 0.51 2.68
CA ARG A 128 -3.44 0.10 1.55
C ARG A 128 -3.83 -1.37 1.64
N ASP A 129 -2.88 -2.27 1.93
CA ASP A 129 -3.16 -3.69 2.09
C ASP A 129 -4.15 -3.96 3.25
N LEU A 130 -4.00 -3.25 4.37
CA LEU A 130 -4.93 -3.32 5.50
C LEU A 130 -6.31 -2.75 5.17
N ALA A 131 -6.37 -1.67 4.39
CA ALA A 131 -7.62 -1.08 3.93
C ALA A 131 -8.37 -2.03 2.98
N GLU A 132 -7.67 -2.65 2.03
CA GLU A 132 -8.26 -3.61 1.10
C GLU A 132 -8.82 -4.83 1.83
N ASP A 133 -8.07 -5.41 2.76
CA ASP A 133 -8.54 -6.53 3.59
C ASP A 133 -9.77 -6.15 4.44
N ALA A 134 -9.86 -4.90 4.91
CA ALA A 134 -11.03 -4.39 5.63
C ALA A 134 -12.24 -4.14 4.71
N LEU A 135 -12.04 -3.57 3.52
CA LEU A 135 -13.10 -3.33 2.53
C LEU A 135 -13.74 -4.64 2.06
N LEU A 136 -12.95 -5.69 1.85
CA LEU A 136 -13.48 -7.02 1.50
C LEU A 136 -14.40 -7.62 2.58
N ARG A 137 -14.32 -7.13 3.82
CA ARG A 137 -15.22 -7.47 4.93
C ARG A 137 -16.35 -6.47 5.14
N GLY A 138 -16.41 -5.38 4.38
CA GLY A 138 -17.31 -4.26 4.63
C GLY A 138 -17.01 -3.51 5.93
N ASP A 139 -15.76 -3.52 6.38
CA ASP A 139 -15.36 -2.91 7.66
C ASP A 139 -14.91 -1.46 7.46
N THR A 140 -15.58 -0.54 8.17
CA THR A 140 -15.30 0.91 8.15
C THR A 140 -13.89 1.27 8.61
N ILE A 141 -13.17 0.38 9.30
CA ILE A 141 -11.76 0.59 9.67
C ILE A 141 -10.85 0.82 8.45
N ALA A 142 -11.27 0.38 7.26
CA ALA A 142 -10.58 0.71 6.00
C ALA A 142 -10.35 2.22 5.84
N LEU A 143 -11.34 3.04 6.22
CA LEU A 143 -11.25 4.49 6.13
C LEU A 143 -10.19 5.06 7.08
N GLU A 144 -9.99 4.44 8.24
CA GLU A 144 -8.93 4.83 9.17
C GLU A 144 -7.55 4.57 8.54
N TRP A 145 -7.34 3.39 7.95
CA TRP A 145 -6.09 3.05 7.30
C TRP A 145 -5.76 3.98 6.14
N LEU A 146 -6.73 4.26 5.26
CA LEU A 146 -6.53 5.18 4.13
C LEU A 146 -6.24 6.62 4.60
N ARG A 147 -6.86 7.07 5.69
CA ARG A 147 -6.52 8.37 6.30
C ARG A 147 -5.12 8.38 6.90
N ARG A 148 -4.64 7.26 7.47
CA ARG A 148 -3.26 7.13 7.93
C ARG A 148 -2.27 7.13 6.79
N ALA A 149 -2.59 6.51 5.65
CA ALA A 149 -1.78 6.60 4.43
C ALA A 149 -1.62 8.07 4.00
N LEU A 150 -2.74 8.78 3.85
CA LEU A 150 -2.75 10.21 3.50
C LEU A 150 -1.93 11.06 4.49
N ALA A 151 -2.12 10.85 5.79
CA ALA A 151 -1.38 11.60 6.81
C ALA A 151 0.12 11.30 6.78
N HIS A 152 0.50 10.04 6.53
CA HIS A 152 1.90 9.64 6.40
C HIS A 152 2.54 10.26 5.15
N ASN A 153 1.88 10.14 3.99
CA ASN A 153 2.35 10.74 2.74
C ASN A 153 2.58 12.25 2.88
N LEU A 154 1.60 12.99 3.42
CA LEU A 154 1.73 14.44 3.65
C LEU A 154 2.86 14.80 4.63
N SER A 155 3.23 13.89 5.54
CA SER A 155 4.27 14.14 6.54
C SER A 155 5.67 13.77 6.06
N TYR A 156 5.80 12.80 5.15
CA TYR A 156 7.08 12.18 4.81
C TYR A 156 7.43 12.23 3.31
N HIS A 157 6.45 12.44 2.44
CA HIS A 157 6.58 12.40 0.97
C HIS A 157 6.02 13.65 0.28
N ASP A 158 5.78 14.74 1.02
CA ASP A 158 5.36 16.05 0.50
C ASP A 158 4.07 16.02 -0.36
N GLY A 159 3.21 15.01 -0.20
CA GLY A 159 1.99 14.87 -0.98
C GLY A 159 2.20 14.25 -2.37
N ASP A 160 3.29 13.52 -2.58
CA ASP A 160 3.48 12.74 -3.81
C ASP A 160 2.33 11.75 -4.02
N ASP A 161 1.88 11.54 -5.26
CA ASP A 161 0.74 10.66 -5.58
C ASP A 161 -0.58 10.92 -4.81
N LEU A 162 -0.77 12.12 -4.23
CA LEU A 162 -1.96 12.45 -3.43
C LEU A 162 -3.29 12.21 -4.15
N ALA A 163 -3.32 12.36 -5.49
CA ALA A 163 -4.51 12.08 -6.28
C ALA A 163 -4.93 10.61 -6.20
N PHE A 164 -3.98 9.67 -6.24
CA PHE A 164 -4.27 8.24 -6.12
C PHE A 164 -4.77 7.89 -4.72
N GLU A 165 -4.16 8.45 -3.67
CA GLU A 165 -4.62 8.19 -2.30
C GLU A 165 -6.03 8.75 -2.03
N LEU A 166 -6.37 9.89 -2.63
CA LEU A 166 -7.72 10.44 -2.56
C LEU A 166 -8.73 9.63 -3.40
N ILE A 167 -8.30 9.04 -4.53
CA ILE A 167 -9.11 8.07 -5.28
C ILE A 167 -9.37 6.82 -4.43
N ASP A 168 -8.35 6.26 -3.77
CA ASP A 168 -8.49 5.11 -2.87
C ASP A 168 -9.49 5.43 -1.74
N LEU A 169 -9.37 6.60 -1.11
CA LEU A 169 -10.30 7.04 -0.06
C LEU A 169 -11.73 7.23 -0.59
N ALA A 170 -11.90 7.85 -1.76
CA ALA A 170 -13.22 8.01 -2.36
C ALA A 170 -13.85 6.65 -2.71
N SER A 171 -13.07 5.75 -3.30
CA SER A 171 -13.46 4.38 -3.62
C SER A 171 -13.95 3.64 -2.38
N ALA A 172 -13.24 3.78 -1.25
CA ALA A 172 -13.63 3.16 0.00
C ALA A 172 -14.97 3.67 0.53
N TYR A 173 -15.23 4.99 0.50
CA TYR A 173 -16.55 5.52 0.87
C TYR A 173 -17.67 4.97 -0.02
N LEU A 174 -17.44 4.93 -1.33
CA LEU A 174 -18.42 4.40 -2.28
C LEU A 174 -18.71 2.90 -2.05
N GLN A 175 -17.69 2.10 -1.75
CA GLN A 175 -17.83 0.67 -1.43
C GLN A 175 -18.55 0.42 -0.09
N LEU A 176 -18.43 1.36 0.85
CA LEU A 176 -19.08 1.31 2.17
C LEU A 176 -20.44 2.04 2.17
N ASP A 177 -21.04 2.27 1.00
CA ASP A 177 -22.36 2.88 0.79
C ASP A 177 -22.50 4.34 1.26
N ASP A 178 -21.39 5.06 1.45
CA ASP A 178 -21.36 6.50 1.68
C ASP A 178 -21.13 7.24 0.36
N LEU A 179 -22.17 7.24 -0.48
CA LEU A 179 -22.20 7.87 -1.79
C LEU A 179 -21.88 9.37 -1.72
N ASP A 180 -22.38 10.08 -0.71
CA ASP A 180 -22.24 11.52 -0.57
C ASP A 180 -20.77 11.91 -0.36
N LEU A 181 -20.08 11.29 0.60
CA LEU A 181 -18.67 11.60 0.85
C LEU A 181 -17.76 11.12 -0.28
N GLY A 182 -18.02 9.93 -0.84
CA GLY A 182 -17.27 9.41 -1.98
C GLY A 182 -17.32 10.34 -3.19
N LEU A 183 -18.53 10.78 -3.59
CA LEU A 183 -18.70 11.70 -4.71
C LEU A 183 -18.19 13.11 -4.41
N MET A 184 -18.31 13.59 -3.17
CA MET A 184 -17.75 14.88 -2.76
C MET A 184 -16.23 14.90 -2.95
N ILE A 185 -15.51 13.85 -2.53
CA ILE A 185 -14.06 13.76 -2.69
C ILE A 185 -13.69 13.75 -4.17
N LEU A 186 -14.33 12.88 -4.98
CA LEU A 186 -14.10 12.79 -6.43
C LEU A 186 -14.31 14.13 -7.13
N THR A 187 -15.41 14.82 -6.79
CA THR A 187 -15.73 16.13 -7.36
C THR A 187 -14.64 17.15 -7.02
N LYS A 188 -14.12 17.11 -5.80
CA LYS A 188 -13.10 18.05 -5.35
C LYS A 188 -11.75 17.80 -6.05
N ILE A 189 -11.32 16.53 -6.16
CA ILE A 189 -10.08 16.21 -6.86
C ILE A 189 -10.18 16.50 -8.37
N LEU A 190 -11.32 16.20 -8.99
CA LEU A 190 -11.54 16.48 -10.41
C LEU A 190 -11.50 17.99 -10.72
N ARG A 191 -12.05 18.82 -9.83
CA ARG A 191 -11.97 20.29 -9.97
C ARG A 191 -10.55 20.83 -9.86
N LEU A 192 -9.72 20.20 -9.02
CA LEU A 192 -8.33 20.61 -8.83
C LEU A 192 -7.43 20.12 -9.97
N GLN A 193 -7.73 18.94 -10.52
CA GLN A 193 -6.94 18.29 -11.56
C GLN A 193 -7.83 17.74 -12.68
N PRO A 194 -8.46 18.62 -13.48
CA PRO A 194 -9.43 18.20 -14.50
C PRO A 194 -8.81 17.36 -15.63
N GLU A 195 -7.51 17.51 -15.86
CA GLU A 195 -6.76 16.78 -16.89
C GLU A 195 -6.09 15.50 -16.34
N ASN A 196 -6.33 15.13 -15.08
CA ASN A 196 -5.77 13.90 -14.52
C ASN A 196 -6.57 12.68 -15.02
N ILE A 197 -5.98 11.97 -15.99
CA ILE A 197 -6.55 10.81 -16.65
C ILE A 197 -6.91 9.67 -15.69
N TRP A 198 -6.22 9.54 -14.55
CA TRP A 198 -6.47 8.48 -13.57
C TRP A 198 -7.77 8.69 -12.80
N ILE A 199 -8.15 9.95 -12.55
CA ILE A 199 -9.46 10.29 -11.97
C ILE A 199 -10.56 9.85 -12.94
N HIS A 200 -10.41 10.16 -14.23
CA HIS A 200 -11.37 9.76 -15.27
C HIS A 200 -11.44 8.24 -15.42
N ARG A 201 -10.30 7.55 -15.39
CA ARG A 201 -10.23 6.08 -15.43
C ARG A 201 -11.00 5.46 -14.26
N PHE A 202 -10.78 5.95 -13.05
CA PHE A 202 -11.52 5.50 -11.87
C PHE A 202 -13.03 5.74 -12.04
N MET A 203 -13.43 6.95 -12.46
CA MET A 203 -14.84 7.26 -12.64
C MET A 203 -15.51 6.41 -13.73
N ALA A 204 -14.83 6.18 -14.85
CA ALA A 204 -15.32 5.38 -15.97
C ALA A 204 -15.58 3.92 -15.60
N THR A 205 -14.73 3.34 -14.76
CA THR A 205 -14.78 1.92 -14.39
C THR A 205 -15.54 1.66 -13.09
N GLY A 206 -15.46 2.58 -12.13
CA GLY A 206 -15.99 2.40 -10.78
C GLY A 206 -17.42 2.89 -10.56
N LEU A 207 -17.89 3.91 -11.30
CA LEU A 207 -19.21 4.50 -11.05
C LEU A 207 -20.37 3.73 -11.70
N GLY A 208 -20.10 2.96 -12.75
CA GLY A 208 -21.12 2.15 -13.45
C GLY A 208 -21.82 1.14 -12.54
N PRO A 209 -21.08 0.28 -11.80
CA PRO A 209 -21.63 -0.67 -10.84
C PRO A 209 -22.49 -0.03 -9.73
N LEU A 210 -22.27 1.24 -9.42
CA LEU A 210 -23.00 2.01 -8.40
C LEU A 210 -24.28 2.68 -8.95
N GLY A 211 -24.68 2.36 -10.18
CA GLY A 211 -25.85 2.95 -10.84
C GLY A 211 -25.60 4.34 -11.45
N LEU A 212 -24.39 4.90 -11.33
CA LEU A 212 -24.03 6.24 -11.82
C LEU A 212 -23.52 6.18 -13.28
N ARG A 213 -24.22 5.42 -14.13
CA ARG A 213 -23.77 5.05 -15.49
C ARG A 213 -23.55 6.25 -16.41
N ARG A 214 -24.35 7.31 -16.28
CA ARG A 214 -24.18 8.55 -17.07
C ARG A 214 -22.83 9.22 -16.77
N LEU A 215 -22.51 9.38 -15.48
CA LEU A 215 -21.24 9.97 -15.04
C LEU A 215 -20.05 9.10 -15.47
N ALA A 216 -20.18 7.77 -15.36
CA ALA A 216 -19.16 6.84 -15.83
C ALA A 216 -18.89 7.01 -17.34
N ARG A 217 -19.94 7.16 -18.16
CA ARG A 217 -19.80 7.37 -19.61
C ARG A 217 -19.16 8.71 -19.95
N GLU A 218 -19.56 9.78 -19.26
CA GLU A 218 -18.95 11.10 -19.43
C GLU A 218 -17.46 11.09 -19.07
N ALA A 219 -17.09 10.42 -17.98
CA ALA A 219 -15.69 10.22 -17.62
C ALA A 219 -14.92 9.39 -18.66
N ALA A 220 -15.53 8.32 -19.20
CA ALA A 220 -14.90 7.50 -20.24
C ALA A 220 -14.64 8.29 -21.52
N GLN A 221 -15.61 9.10 -21.94
CA GLN A 221 -15.47 9.99 -23.09
C GLN A 221 -14.36 11.03 -22.86
N ARG A 222 -14.37 11.68 -21.68
CA ARG A 222 -13.33 12.66 -21.34
C ARG A 222 -11.93 12.03 -21.27
N GLY A 223 -11.82 10.81 -20.77
CA GLY A 223 -10.57 10.05 -20.77
C GLY A 223 -9.99 9.84 -22.17
N LEU A 224 -10.83 9.48 -23.15
CA LEU A 224 -10.41 9.33 -24.55
C LEU A 224 -9.95 10.67 -25.16
N GLU A 225 -10.67 11.76 -24.89
CA GLU A 225 -10.26 13.11 -25.33
C GLU A 225 -8.91 13.52 -24.74
N LEU A 226 -8.63 13.16 -23.48
CA LEU A 226 -7.33 13.42 -22.86
C LEU A 226 -6.22 12.62 -23.54
N ILE A 227 -6.47 11.35 -23.88
CA ILE A 227 -5.50 10.50 -24.59
C ILE A 227 -5.08 11.13 -25.93
N GLU A 228 -6.04 11.68 -26.68
CA GLU A 228 -5.75 12.37 -27.96
C GLU A 228 -4.81 13.56 -27.78
N VAL A 229 -4.83 14.22 -26.61
CA VAL A 229 -4.03 15.42 -26.32
C VAL A 229 -2.69 15.09 -25.66
N THR A 230 -2.68 14.15 -24.71
CA THR A 230 -1.53 13.89 -23.84
C THR A 230 -0.76 12.61 -24.17
N GLY A 231 -1.26 11.82 -25.12
CA GLY A 231 -0.80 10.46 -25.37
C GLY A 231 -1.53 9.45 -24.49
N ASP A 232 -1.31 8.17 -24.77
CA ASP A 232 -1.97 7.04 -24.11
C ASP A 232 -1.03 6.40 -23.07
N PRO A 233 -1.04 6.85 -21.81
CA PRO A 233 -0.25 6.20 -20.77
C PRO A 233 -0.84 4.82 -20.49
N GLU A 234 0.01 3.80 -20.40
CA GLU A 234 -0.38 2.43 -20.02
C GLU A 234 -1.54 1.83 -20.85
N ASP A 235 -1.65 2.21 -22.13
CA ASP A 235 -2.66 1.70 -23.07
C ASP A 235 -4.11 1.83 -22.52
N LEU A 236 -4.41 2.95 -21.85
CA LEU A 236 -5.69 3.23 -21.22
C LEU A 236 -6.84 3.41 -22.22
N ALA A 237 -6.58 3.63 -23.50
CA ALA A 237 -7.63 3.73 -24.52
C ALA A 237 -8.56 2.51 -24.50
N ASP A 238 -7.99 1.30 -24.39
CA ASP A 238 -8.75 0.05 -24.31
C ASP A 238 -9.64 -0.01 -23.07
N THR A 239 -9.15 0.51 -21.93
CA THR A 239 -9.92 0.58 -20.69
C THR A 239 -11.14 1.48 -20.85
N PHE A 240 -10.97 2.66 -21.46
CA PHE A 240 -12.08 3.59 -21.67
C PHE A 240 -13.08 3.08 -22.70
N LEU A 241 -12.61 2.48 -23.80
CA LEU A 241 -13.48 1.87 -24.81
C LEU A 241 -14.30 0.71 -24.22
N LEU A 242 -13.66 -0.16 -23.44
CA LEU A 242 -14.35 -1.26 -22.76
C LEU A 242 -15.40 -0.74 -21.77
N ALA A 243 -15.08 0.31 -21.01
CA ALA A 243 -16.04 0.95 -20.12
C ALA A 243 -17.26 1.48 -20.89
N GLN A 244 -17.07 2.16 -22.02
CA GLN A 244 -18.19 2.63 -22.85
C GLN A 244 -19.07 1.50 -23.36
N VAL A 245 -18.47 0.41 -23.88
CA VAL A 245 -19.20 -0.76 -24.37
C VAL A 245 -20.02 -1.40 -23.25
N THR A 246 -19.41 -1.60 -22.08
CA THR A 246 -20.07 -2.21 -20.91
C THR A 246 -21.26 -1.36 -20.44
N LEU A 247 -21.09 -0.05 -20.39
CA LEU A 247 -22.14 0.90 -19.99
C LEU A 247 -23.27 1.02 -21.03
N HIS A 248 -22.99 0.75 -22.31
CA HIS A 248 -24.01 0.71 -23.36
C HIS A 248 -24.82 -0.59 -23.30
N ALA A 249 -24.15 -1.74 -23.14
CA ALA A 249 -24.81 -3.03 -23.02
C ALA A 249 -25.77 -3.09 -21.82
N ALA A 250 -25.37 -2.53 -20.68
CA ALA A 250 -26.20 -2.47 -19.48
C ALA A 250 -27.45 -1.59 -19.66
N ALA A 251 -27.36 -0.50 -20.43
CA ALA A 251 -28.50 0.39 -20.68
C ALA A 251 -29.58 -0.20 -21.61
N SER A 252 -29.24 -1.26 -22.36
CA SER A 252 -30.18 -1.97 -23.25
C SER A 252 -30.93 -3.11 -22.55
N GLN A 253 -30.65 -3.35 -21.27
CA GLN A 253 -31.26 -4.41 -20.45
C GLN A 253 -32.24 -3.89 -19.38
N ASP A 254 -32.31 -2.56 -19.20
CA ASP A 254 -33.27 -1.86 -18.33
C ASP A 254 -34.46 -1.34 -19.16
#